data_AF-A0A6H0T722-F1
#
_entry.id   AF-A0A6H0T722-F1
#
_cell.length_a   1.000
_cell.length_b   1.000
_cell.length_c   1.000
_cell.angle_alpha   90.00
_cell.angle_beta   90.00
_cell.angle_gamma   90.00
#
_symmetry.space_group_name_H-M   'P 1'
#
loop_
_entity.id
_entity.type
_entity.pdbx_description
1 polymer ?
#
loop_
_entity_poly.entity_id
_entity_poly.type
_entity_poly.pdbx_seq_one_letter_code
_entity_poly.pdbx_strand_id
1 'polypeptide(L)'
;MNLAKSLFICLILAFTSLASYFLLIGSGMFPSPDLALIGLVMVFILALSQSRKIFYFILLPLIIIHAFYTPTGLNFGAPSYQYIASLFATDLLETKEFLLQIPFTSYLIAFSIPVLLVAQYKLTQRAGINFYRNKTFLALSALLVAFHLPIANPLKETVNAGLKIMDEVGKLKAMTNSPSRWGVTELEAKYDDYVLIIGESARKDYHHAFGYPVENTPFMSQAKGTLIDGLRSAGTNTVASLRLMLTLPNKETWEPNYDLSLMDLLNSAGLETHWLSNQGYLGEFDTPVSSLASKAQQVTFMKKGGSFNSTNHSDFELLPKFAHILQAPSSKKRFIVLHIYGSHPLACDRLEDYATIFKEGQIDPKHHYLNCYISSIKKTDEFLARVYEQLKAHQASSQRSFSMVYFSDHGMCHQENGKEIVLNQNCFSQAHHDVPLFKLSSDDSEQKRYQAFKSGLNFVEGMATWVGIKHPLLDEKVDLFSNQPDPSDYGLADRIKEKYRKEADPAVDIGP
;
A
#
# COMPACT_ATOMS: atom_id res chain seq x y z
N MET A 1 1.47 -44.56 -33.84
CA MET A 1 1.22 -45.06 -32.46
C MET A 1 0.02 -46.00 -32.53
N ASN A 2 0.15 -47.26 -32.10
CA ASN A 2 -0.96 -48.23 -32.17
C ASN A 2 -2.19 -47.67 -31.46
N LEU A 3 -3.37 -47.67 -32.08
CA LEU A 3 -4.62 -47.12 -31.53
C LEU A 3 -4.91 -47.65 -30.11
N ALA A 4 -4.59 -48.94 -29.88
CA ALA A 4 -4.67 -49.58 -28.57
C ALA A 4 -3.76 -48.95 -27.50
N LYS A 5 -2.53 -48.54 -27.85
CA LYS A 5 -1.60 -47.90 -26.89
C LYS A 5 -2.08 -46.50 -26.49
N SER A 6 -2.65 -45.74 -27.43
CA SER A 6 -3.23 -44.43 -27.12
C SER A 6 -4.40 -44.56 -26.15
N LEU A 7 -5.27 -45.56 -26.35
CA LEU A 7 -6.38 -45.85 -25.45
C LEU A 7 -5.90 -46.22 -24.03
N PHE A 8 -4.86 -47.06 -23.93
CA PHE A 8 -4.25 -47.39 -22.64
C PHE A 8 -3.69 -46.17 -21.92
N ILE A 9 -3.02 -45.26 -22.63
CA ILE A 9 -2.48 -44.02 -22.05
C ILE A 9 -3.63 -43.15 -21.50
N CYS A 10 -4.70 -42.96 -22.26
CA CYS A 10 -5.87 -42.18 -21.81
C CYS A 10 -6.48 -42.78 -20.53
N LEU A 11 -6.67 -44.10 -20.48
CA LEU A 11 -7.20 -44.79 -19.29
C LEU A 11 -6.27 -44.66 -18.09
N ILE A 12 -4.96 -44.79 -18.28
CA ILE A 12 -3.96 -44.60 -17.23
C ILE A 12 -4.04 -43.19 -16.67
N LEU A 13 -4.06 -42.17 -17.52
CA LEU A 13 -4.15 -40.77 -17.10
C LEU A 13 -5.48 -40.46 -16.41
N ALA A 14 -6.60 -41.01 -16.90
CA ALA A 14 -7.91 -40.84 -16.28
C ALA A 14 -7.96 -41.46 -14.87
N PHE A 15 -7.48 -42.70 -14.70
CA PHE A 15 -7.44 -43.35 -13.38
C PHE A 15 -6.49 -42.64 -12.43
N THR A 16 -5.33 -42.19 -12.92
CA THR A 16 -4.37 -41.43 -12.11
C THR A 16 -4.96 -40.10 -11.68
N SER A 17 -5.61 -39.37 -12.59
CA SER A 17 -6.24 -38.08 -12.30
C SER A 17 -7.35 -38.22 -11.26
N LEU A 18 -8.24 -39.20 -11.44
CA LEU A 18 -9.34 -39.45 -10.51
C LEU A 18 -8.83 -39.88 -9.12
N ALA A 19 -7.82 -40.78 -9.07
CA ALA A 19 -7.20 -41.17 -7.81
C ALA A 19 -6.51 -39.97 -7.13
N SER A 20 -5.84 -39.11 -7.90
CA SER A 20 -5.18 -37.90 -7.38
C SER A 20 -6.19 -36.92 -6.81
N TYR A 21 -7.29 -36.69 -7.51
CA TYR A 21 -8.40 -35.87 -7.04
C TYR A 21 -8.97 -36.42 -5.73
N PHE A 22 -9.30 -37.72 -5.68
CA PHE A 22 -9.83 -38.38 -4.48
C PHE A 22 -8.87 -38.39 -3.29
N LEU A 23 -7.56 -38.49 -3.52
CA LEU A 23 -6.56 -38.33 -2.45
C LEU A 23 -6.60 -36.90 -1.88
N LEU A 24 -6.63 -35.89 -2.75
CA LEU A 24 -6.62 -34.49 -2.33
C LEU A 24 -7.88 -34.11 -1.55
N ILE A 25 -9.07 -34.41 -2.07
CA ILE A 25 -10.31 -34.15 -1.32
C ILE A 25 -10.40 -35.04 -0.07
N GLY A 26 -9.93 -36.30 -0.16
CA GLY A 26 -9.95 -37.26 0.93
C GLY A 26 -9.03 -36.90 2.08
N SER A 27 -8.01 -36.09 1.84
CA SER A 27 -7.16 -35.56 2.91
C SER A 27 -7.89 -34.57 3.82
N GLY A 28 -9.01 -33.99 3.36
CA GLY A 28 -9.72 -32.91 4.04
C GLY A 28 -8.99 -31.57 4.04
N MET A 29 -7.76 -31.49 3.51
CA MET A 29 -6.99 -30.25 3.39
C MET A 29 -7.32 -29.47 2.12
N PHE A 30 -7.76 -30.16 1.06
CA PHE A 30 -7.97 -29.59 -0.26
C PHE A 30 -9.37 -29.96 -0.79
N PRO A 31 -10.46 -29.34 -0.29
CA PRO A 31 -11.83 -29.65 -0.70
C PRO A 31 -12.10 -29.28 -2.17
N SER A 32 -11.41 -28.25 -2.69
CA SER A 32 -11.45 -27.81 -4.08
C SER A 32 -10.03 -27.74 -4.66
N PRO A 33 -9.39 -28.89 -4.95
CA PRO A 33 -8.00 -28.92 -5.38
C PRO A 33 -7.88 -28.33 -6.80
N ASP A 34 -6.90 -27.45 -6.98
CA ASP A 34 -6.60 -26.91 -8.30
C ASP A 34 -5.94 -27.95 -9.22
N LEU A 35 -5.91 -27.65 -10.53
CA LEU A 35 -5.34 -28.55 -11.54
C LEU A 35 -3.83 -28.79 -11.35
N ALA A 36 -3.10 -27.84 -10.77
CA ALA A 36 -1.67 -27.96 -10.59
C ALA A 36 -1.33 -28.95 -9.46
N LEU A 37 -2.08 -28.91 -8.36
CA LEU A 37 -1.95 -29.82 -7.24
C LEU A 37 -2.35 -31.26 -7.64
N ILE A 38 -3.43 -31.40 -8.41
CA ILE A 38 -3.82 -32.68 -9.01
C ILE A 38 -2.68 -33.21 -9.90
N GLY A 39 -2.11 -32.36 -10.76
CA GLY A 39 -0.99 -32.70 -11.62
C GLY A 39 0.25 -33.17 -10.84
N LEU A 40 0.54 -32.56 -9.70
CA LEU A 40 1.70 -32.91 -8.87
C LEU A 40 1.55 -34.31 -8.23
N VAL A 41 0.36 -34.62 -7.71
CA VAL A 41 0.04 -35.97 -7.20
C VAL A 41 0.04 -37.00 -8.33
N MET A 42 -0.46 -36.65 -9.51
CA MET A 42 -0.40 -37.53 -10.69
C MET A 42 1.04 -37.89 -11.06
N VAL A 43 1.95 -36.91 -11.12
CA VAL A 43 3.37 -37.13 -11.41
C VAL A 43 3.99 -38.08 -10.39
N PHE A 44 3.69 -37.89 -9.10
CA PHE A 44 4.16 -38.76 -8.01
C PHE A 44 3.69 -40.21 -8.17
N ILE A 45 2.38 -40.41 -8.40
CA ILE A 45 1.80 -41.74 -8.64
C ILE A 45 2.44 -42.40 -9.86
N LEU A 46 2.51 -41.70 -10.99
CA LEU A 46 3.06 -42.25 -12.23
C LEU A 46 4.53 -42.64 -12.08
N ALA A 47 5.33 -41.83 -11.38
CA ALA A 47 6.74 -42.12 -11.13
C ALA A 47 6.94 -43.36 -10.25
N LEU A 48 6.19 -43.47 -9.15
CA LEU A 48 6.32 -44.60 -8.22
C LEU A 48 5.73 -45.91 -8.79
N SER A 49 4.73 -45.81 -9.68
CA SER A 49 4.16 -46.96 -10.40
C SER A 49 5.09 -47.57 -11.47
N GLN A 50 6.26 -46.98 -11.73
CA GLN A 50 7.23 -47.54 -12.70
C GLN A 50 7.99 -48.77 -12.18
N SER A 51 8.10 -48.94 -10.85
CA SER A 51 8.85 -50.04 -10.25
C SER A 51 7.93 -50.93 -9.42
N ARG A 52 7.97 -52.24 -9.65
CA ARG A 52 7.20 -53.22 -8.89
C ARG A 52 7.46 -53.12 -7.38
N LYS A 53 8.73 -52.98 -6.98
CA LYS A 53 9.10 -52.91 -5.55
C LYS A 53 8.55 -51.62 -4.93
N ILE A 54 8.77 -50.48 -5.58
CA ILE A 54 8.31 -49.18 -5.09
C ILE A 54 6.77 -49.15 -5.02
N PHE A 55 6.10 -49.68 -6.03
CA PHE A 55 4.65 -49.74 -6.05
C PHE A 55 4.09 -50.52 -4.85
N TYR A 56 4.53 -51.76 -4.65
CA TYR A 56 3.96 -52.62 -3.61
C TYR A 56 4.46 -52.32 -2.20
N PHE A 57 5.69 -51.83 -2.03
CA PHE A 57 6.28 -51.58 -0.70
C PHE A 57 6.23 -50.13 -0.25
N ILE A 58 5.95 -49.17 -1.14
CA ILE A 58 5.93 -47.74 -0.79
C ILE A 58 4.57 -47.14 -1.16
N LEU A 59 4.24 -47.09 -2.46
CA LEU A 59 3.06 -46.36 -2.93
C LEU A 59 1.76 -46.98 -2.42
N LEU A 60 1.56 -48.29 -2.61
CA LEU A 60 0.32 -48.96 -2.24
C LEU A 60 0.06 -48.90 -0.72
N PRO A 61 1.03 -49.18 0.18
CA PRO A 61 0.83 -49.01 1.63
C PRO A 61 0.46 -47.58 2.03
N LEU A 62 1.15 -46.56 1.49
CA LEU A 62 0.84 -45.16 1.78
C LEU A 62 -0.58 -44.79 1.37
N ILE A 63 -1.01 -45.26 0.19
CA ILE A 63 -2.36 -45.00 -0.32
C ILE A 63 -3.42 -45.76 0.48
N ILE A 64 -3.13 -46.96 0.97
CA ILE A 64 -4.04 -47.70 1.87
C ILE A 64 -4.21 -46.95 3.18
N ILE A 65 -3.12 -46.49 3.80
CA ILE A 65 -3.16 -45.67 5.03
C ILE A 65 -3.99 -44.41 4.80
N HIS A 66 -3.75 -43.71 3.69
CA HIS A 66 -4.54 -42.54 3.33
C HIS A 66 -6.02 -42.88 3.11
N ALA A 67 -6.31 -43.99 2.44
CA ALA A 67 -7.68 -44.43 2.20
C ALA A 67 -8.45 -44.73 3.50
N PHE A 68 -7.78 -45.21 4.56
CA PHE A 68 -8.42 -45.35 5.87
C PHE A 68 -8.83 -44.01 6.49
N TYR A 69 -8.05 -42.95 6.26
CA TYR A 69 -8.39 -41.60 6.74
C TYR A 69 -9.41 -40.88 5.86
N THR A 70 -9.49 -41.22 4.56
CA THR A 70 -10.33 -40.54 3.57
C THR A 70 -11.79 -40.29 4.01
N PRO A 71 -12.52 -41.25 4.62
CA PRO A 71 -13.89 -41.01 5.04
C PRO A 71 -13.99 -39.91 6.09
N THR A 72 -13.06 -39.88 7.04
CA THR A 72 -12.96 -38.83 8.05
C THR A 72 -12.58 -37.49 7.42
N GLY A 73 -11.59 -37.48 6.52
CA GLY A 73 -11.13 -36.25 5.86
C GLY A 73 -12.20 -35.55 5.03
N LEU A 74 -13.04 -36.33 4.32
CA LEU A 74 -14.14 -35.78 3.51
C LEU A 74 -15.23 -35.08 4.34
N ASN A 75 -15.43 -35.49 5.59
CA ASN A 75 -16.56 -35.02 6.40
C ASN A 75 -16.14 -34.06 7.52
N PHE A 76 -14.92 -34.21 8.05
CA PHE A 76 -14.44 -33.48 9.22
C PHE A 76 -13.19 -32.63 8.93
N GLY A 77 -12.57 -32.78 7.76
CA GLY A 77 -11.43 -31.96 7.32
C GLY A 77 -10.06 -32.56 7.62
N ALA A 78 -9.04 -31.70 7.66
CA ALA A 78 -7.63 -32.11 7.79
C ALA A 78 -7.36 -32.94 9.07
N PRO A 79 -6.33 -33.82 9.06
CA PRO A 79 -5.95 -34.61 10.24
C PRO A 79 -5.71 -33.71 11.45
N SER A 80 -6.48 -33.93 12.52
CA SER A 80 -6.33 -33.27 13.81
C SER A 80 -6.11 -34.32 14.90
N TYR A 81 -5.51 -33.92 16.03
CA TYR A 81 -5.35 -34.81 17.18
C TYR A 81 -6.69 -35.43 17.61
N GLN A 82 -7.77 -34.63 17.61
CA GLN A 82 -9.10 -35.06 18.01
C GLN A 82 -9.65 -36.15 17.07
N TYR A 83 -9.56 -35.96 15.75
CA TYR A 83 -10.09 -36.93 14.78
C TYR A 83 -9.27 -38.23 14.74
N ILE A 84 -7.95 -38.14 14.89
CA ILE A 84 -7.08 -39.31 14.98
C ILE A 84 -7.36 -40.05 16.30
N ALA A 85 -7.50 -39.34 17.43
CA ALA A 85 -7.82 -39.96 18.71
C ALA A 85 -9.18 -40.68 18.68
N SER A 86 -10.22 -40.12 18.05
CA SER A 86 -11.53 -40.78 17.91
C SER A 86 -11.48 -42.06 17.06
N LEU A 87 -10.62 -42.12 16.04
CA LEU A 87 -10.41 -43.32 15.21
C LEU A 87 -9.67 -44.44 15.96
N PHE A 88 -8.82 -44.08 16.92
CA PHE A 88 -7.98 -45.00 17.70
C PHE A 88 -8.37 -45.05 19.18
N ALA A 89 -9.60 -44.64 19.51
CA ALA A 89 -10.10 -44.67 20.88
C ALA A 89 -10.09 -46.12 21.40
N THR A 90 -9.80 -46.27 22.70
CA THR A 90 -9.76 -47.59 23.35
C THR A 90 -11.16 -48.16 23.59
N ASP A 91 -12.22 -47.38 23.40
CA ASP A 91 -13.61 -47.80 23.51
C ASP A 91 -14.20 -48.13 22.12
N LEU A 92 -14.56 -49.40 21.92
CA LEU A 92 -15.16 -49.91 20.68
C LEU A 92 -16.54 -49.30 20.38
N LEU A 93 -17.29 -48.83 21.38
CA LEU A 93 -18.58 -48.18 21.18
C LEU A 93 -18.40 -46.77 20.60
N GLU A 94 -17.47 -45.98 21.14
CA GLU A 94 -17.18 -44.62 20.66
C GLU A 94 -16.67 -44.62 19.22
N THR A 95 -15.75 -45.53 18.87
CA THR A 95 -15.27 -45.68 17.49
C THR A 95 -16.39 -46.11 16.55
N LYS A 96 -17.30 -46.99 16.99
CA LYS A 96 -18.44 -47.43 16.16
C LYS A 96 -19.43 -46.31 15.92
N GLU A 97 -19.79 -45.54 16.94
CA GLU A 97 -20.68 -44.38 16.82
C GLU A 97 -20.09 -43.31 15.89
N PHE A 98 -18.79 -43.03 16.03
CA PHE A 98 -18.08 -42.11 15.15
C PHE A 98 -18.11 -42.56 13.68
N LEU A 99 -17.82 -43.84 13.40
CA LEU A 99 -17.82 -44.37 12.04
C LEU A 99 -19.23 -44.39 11.41
N LEU A 100 -20.28 -44.62 12.19
CA LEU A 100 -21.66 -44.63 11.69
C LEU A 100 -22.19 -43.24 11.31
N GLN A 101 -21.56 -42.16 11.76
CA GLN A 101 -21.91 -40.79 11.37
C GLN A 101 -21.43 -40.44 9.95
N ILE A 102 -20.50 -41.23 9.39
CA ILE A 102 -19.90 -40.95 8.09
C ILE A 102 -20.79 -41.51 6.95
N PRO A 103 -21.12 -40.71 5.92
CA PRO A 103 -21.88 -41.18 4.78
C PRO A 103 -21.21 -42.35 4.06
N PHE A 104 -22.02 -43.32 3.60
CA PHE A 104 -21.53 -44.48 2.85
C PHE A 104 -20.75 -44.11 1.57
N THR A 105 -21.10 -42.98 0.95
CA THR A 105 -20.40 -42.44 -0.23
C THR A 105 -18.93 -42.13 0.05
N SER A 106 -18.58 -41.68 1.25
CA SER A 106 -17.19 -41.41 1.64
C SER A 106 -16.35 -42.69 1.71
N TYR A 107 -16.95 -43.80 2.15
CA TYR A 107 -16.31 -45.12 2.11
C TYR A 107 -16.14 -45.67 0.70
N LEU A 108 -17.09 -45.40 -0.21
CA LEU A 108 -16.95 -45.75 -1.63
C LEU A 108 -15.77 -45.01 -2.27
N ILE A 109 -15.62 -43.72 -1.99
CA ILE A 109 -14.46 -42.93 -2.47
C ILE A 109 -13.17 -43.52 -1.90
N ALA A 110 -13.10 -43.75 -0.58
CA ALA A 110 -11.94 -44.36 0.08
C ALA A 110 -11.52 -45.70 -0.56
N PHE A 111 -12.48 -46.58 -0.82
CA PHE A 111 -12.23 -47.88 -1.45
C PHE A 111 -11.81 -47.76 -2.92
N SER A 112 -12.34 -46.77 -3.64
CA SER A 112 -12.01 -46.57 -5.06
C SER A 112 -10.55 -46.17 -5.28
N ILE A 113 -9.92 -45.45 -4.35
CA ILE A 113 -8.53 -44.96 -4.49
C ILE A 113 -7.54 -46.11 -4.74
N PRO A 114 -7.40 -47.14 -3.86
CA PRO A 114 -6.48 -48.25 -4.09
C PRO A 114 -6.88 -49.09 -5.32
N VAL A 115 -8.18 -49.21 -5.63
CA VAL A 115 -8.64 -49.94 -6.83
C VAL A 115 -8.17 -49.24 -8.10
N LEU A 116 -8.39 -47.92 -8.21
CA LEU A 116 -7.93 -47.09 -9.32
C LEU A 116 -6.41 -47.17 -9.46
N LEU A 117 -5.68 -47.13 -8.35
CA LEU A 117 -4.23 -47.23 -8.34
C LEU A 117 -3.72 -48.59 -8.85
N VAL A 118 -4.28 -49.70 -8.36
CA VAL A 118 -3.89 -51.05 -8.81
C VAL A 118 -4.28 -51.26 -10.27
N ALA A 119 -5.44 -50.78 -10.70
CA ALA A 119 -5.86 -50.82 -12.09
C ALA A 119 -4.90 -50.03 -12.99
N GLN A 120 -4.54 -48.81 -12.59
CA GLN A 120 -3.55 -47.95 -13.26
C GLN A 120 -2.19 -48.66 -13.39
N TYR A 121 -1.68 -49.24 -12.31
CA TYR A 121 -0.41 -49.97 -12.32
C TYR A 121 -0.46 -51.18 -13.25
N LYS A 122 -1.48 -52.03 -13.14
CA LYS A 122 -1.62 -53.22 -14.00
C LYS A 122 -1.73 -52.85 -15.48
N LEU A 123 -2.48 -51.79 -15.80
CA LEU A 123 -2.58 -51.27 -17.17
C LEU A 123 -1.25 -50.75 -17.69
N THR A 124 -0.51 -50.01 -16.86
CA THR A 124 0.82 -49.47 -17.21
C THR A 124 1.80 -50.60 -17.54
N GLN A 125 1.85 -51.64 -16.70
CA GLN A 125 2.71 -52.81 -16.91
C GLN A 125 2.27 -53.62 -18.14
N ARG A 126 0.96 -53.85 -18.34
CA ARG A 126 0.42 -54.59 -19.48
C ARG A 126 0.68 -53.88 -20.82
N ALA A 127 0.59 -52.56 -20.83
CA ALA A 127 0.84 -51.76 -22.03
C ALA A 127 2.34 -51.52 -22.31
N GLY A 128 3.22 -51.88 -21.37
CA GLY A 128 4.67 -51.67 -21.48
C GLY A 128 5.06 -50.19 -21.55
N ILE A 129 4.33 -49.31 -20.85
CA ILE A 129 4.54 -47.86 -20.89
C ILE A 129 5.55 -47.47 -19.80
N ASN A 130 6.66 -46.88 -20.23
CA ASN A 130 7.75 -46.45 -19.35
C ASN A 130 7.83 -44.92 -19.33
N PHE A 131 7.13 -44.28 -18.40
CA PHE A 131 7.08 -42.80 -18.29
C PHE A 131 8.46 -42.20 -18.03
N TYR A 132 9.32 -42.89 -17.27
CA TYR A 132 10.68 -42.47 -16.97
C TYR A 132 11.61 -42.42 -18.21
N ARG A 133 11.22 -43.01 -19.34
CA ARG A 133 11.98 -42.93 -20.61
C ARG A 133 11.50 -41.78 -21.51
N ASN A 134 10.38 -41.13 -21.19
CA ASN A 134 9.85 -40.04 -21.98
C ASN A 134 10.42 -38.69 -21.52
N LYS A 135 11.32 -38.12 -22.32
CA LYS A 135 12.02 -36.85 -22.02
C LYS A 135 11.06 -35.68 -21.82
N THR A 136 9.98 -35.61 -22.60
CA THR A 136 8.97 -34.55 -22.49
C THR A 136 8.21 -34.66 -21.17
N PHE A 137 7.80 -35.87 -20.77
CA PHE A 137 7.16 -36.10 -19.47
C PHE A 137 8.08 -35.70 -18.32
N LEU A 138 9.36 -36.08 -18.37
CA LEU A 138 10.34 -35.71 -17.34
C LEU A 138 10.54 -34.19 -17.24
N ALA A 139 10.69 -33.50 -18.38
CA ALA A 139 10.88 -32.06 -18.41
C ALA A 139 9.67 -31.31 -17.83
N LEU A 140 8.45 -31.68 -18.25
CA LEU A 140 7.21 -31.08 -17.74
C LEU A 140 7.00 -31.37 -16.26
N SER A 141 7.29 -32.60 -15.82
CA SER A 141 7.22 -32.98 -14.40
C SER A 141 8.20 -32.16 -13.55
N ALA A 142 9.45 -31.99 -14.02
CA ALA A 142 10.47 -31.21 -13.33
C ALA A 142 10.09 -29.73 -13.23
N LEU A 143 9.56 -29.13 -14.32
CA LEU A 143 9.08 -27.76 -14.32
C LEU A 143 7.90 -27.56 -13.34
N LEU A 144 6.94 -28.49 -13.34
CA LEU A 144 5.79 -28.42 -12.44
C LEU A 144 6.21 -28.50 -10.96
N VAL A 145 7.12 -29.41 -10.64
CA VAL A 145 7.68 -29.55 -9.28
C VAL A 145 8.49 -28.31 -8.91
N ALA A 146 9.40 -27.86 -9.78
CA ALA A 146 10.23 -26.67 -9.54
C ALA A 146 9.39 -25.41 -9.28
N PHE A 147 8.28 -25.24 -10.02
CA PHE A 147 7.35 -24.13 -9.80
C PHE A 147 6.72 -24.18 -8.40
N HIS A 148 6.47 -25.35 -7.82
CA HIS A 148 5.84 -25.46 -6.49
C HIS A 148 6.82 -25.58 -5.33
N LEU A 149 8.14 -25.60 -5.60
CA LEU A 149 9.14 -25.56 -4.55
C LEU A 149 9.23 -24.15 -3.94
N PRO A 150 9.44 -24.02 -2.61
CA PRO A 150 9.59 -22.73 -1.94
C PRO A 150 10.67 -21.82 -2.56
N ILE A 151 11.69 -22.41 -3.19
CA ILE A 151 12.79 -21.70 -3.86
C ILE A 151 12.32 -20.87 -5.07
N ALA A 152 11.16 -21.17 -5.66
CA ALA A 152 10.58 -20.41 -6.77
C ALA A 152 9.76 -19.20 -6.31
N ASN A 153 9.47 -19.06 -5.01
CA ASN A 153 8.66 -17.96 -4.48
C ASN A 153 9.23 -16.58 -4.81
N PRO A 154 10.54 -16.29 -4.68
CA PRO A 154 11.09 -14.98 -5.05
C PRO A 154 10.83 -14.63 -6.52
N LEU A 155 10.90 -15.60 -7.42
CA LEU A 155 10.62 -15.38 -8.84
C LEU A 155 9.13 -15.13 -9.10
N LYS A 156 8.24 -15.89 -8.45
CA LYS A 156 6.78 -15.68 -8.53
C LYS A 156 6.40 -14.29 -8.03
N GLU A 157 6.91 -13.90 -6.88
CA GLU A 157 6.70 -12.57 -6.30
C GLU A 157 7.23 -11.48 -7.24
N THR A 158 8.41 -11.69 -7.84
CA THR A 158 8.99 -10.75 -8.82
C THR A 158 8.12 -10.60 -10.06
N VAL A 159 7.62 -11.70 -10.63
CA VAL A 159 6.75 -11.67 -11.82
C VAL A 159 5.40 -11.02 -11.50
N ASN A 160 4.79 -11.38 -10.38
CA ASN A 160 3.51 -10.80 -9.95
C ASN A 160 3.65 -9.30 -9.68
N ALA A 161 4.72 -8.88 -9.00
CA ALA A 161 5.04 -7.47 -8.78
C ALA A 161 5.27 -6.74 -10.11
N GLY A 162 6.00 -7.36 -11.05
CA GLY A 162 6.22 -6.80 -12.38
C GLY A 162 4.92 -6.60 -13.18
N LEU A 163 4.03 -7.59 -13.19
CA LEU A 163 2.72 -7.48 -13.84
C LEU A 163 1.86 -6.39 -13.21
N LYS A 164 1.87 -6.28 -11.88
CA LYS A 164 1.15 -5.23 -11.15
C LYS A 164 1.68 -3.83 -11.48
N ILE A 165 3.00 -3.67 -11.57
CA ILE A 165 3.65 -2.41 -11.99
C ILE A 165 3.23 -2.07 -13.43
N MET A 166 3.20 -3.04 -14.34
CA MET A 166 2.77 -2.80 -15.73
C MET A 166 1.30 -2.37 -15.83
N ASP A 167 0.41 -2.99 -15.04
CA ASP A 167 -1.00 -2.57 -14.94
C ASP A 167 -1.12 -1.15 -14.36
N GLU A 168 -0.36 -0.83 -13.31
CA GLU A 168 -0.38 0.48 -12.66
C GLU A 168 0.17 1.58 -13.57
N VAL A 169 1.25 1.31 -14.32
CA VAL A 169 1.79 2.20 -15.36
C VAL A 169 0.80 2.35 -16.53
N GLY A 170 0.12 1.27 -16.93
CA GLY A 170 -0.92 1.31 -17.97
C GLY A 170 -2.09 2.20 -17.56
N LYS A 171 -2.57 2.06 -16.32
CA LYS A 171 -3.58 2.93 -15.74
C LYS A 171 -3.08 4.37 -15.68
N LEU A 172 -1.84 4.62 -15.23
CA LEU A 172 -1.26 5.97 -15.16
C LEU A 172 -1.25 6.70 -16.51
N LYS A 173 -0.88 6.01 -17.59
CA LYS A 173 -0.92 6.58 -18.94
C LYS A 173 -2.35 6.88 -19.42
N ALA A 174 -3.32 6.07 -19.02
CA ALA A 174 -4.73 6.34 -19.29
C ALA A 174 -5.25 7.53 -18.45
N MET A 175 -4.78 7.70 -17.21
CA MET A 175 -5.18 8.78 -16.30
C MET A 175 -4.80 10.18 -16.80
N THR A 176 -3.57 10.36 -17.30
CA THR A 176 -3.11 11.66 -17.84
C THR A 176 -4.01 12.14 -19.00
N ASN A 177 -4.67 11.21 -19.70
CA ASN A 177 -5.54 11.51 -20.84
C ASN A 177 -7.04 11.36 -20.55
N SER A 178 -7.43 10.98 -19.33
CA SER A 178 -8.85 10.79 -18.97
C SER A 178 -9.52 12.14 -18.71
N PRO A 179 -10.70 12.42 -19.32
CA PRO A 179 -11.41 13.66 -19.06
C PRO A 179 -11.93 13.71 -17.62
N SER A 180 -11.88 14.89 -17.01
CA SER A 180 -12.46 15.16 -15.68
C SER A 180 -13.94 14.79 -15.64
N ARG A 181 -14.38 14.18 -14.53
CA ARG A 181 -15.79 13.87 -14.24
C ARG A 181 -16.45 14.84 -13.26
N TRP A 182 -15.78 15.94 -12.89
CA TRP A 182 -16.37 16.97 -12.02
C TRP A 182 -17.45 17.81 -12.69
N GLY A 183 -17.53 17.87 -14.03
CA GLY A 183 -18.57 18.63 -14.70
C GLY A 183 -18.57 20.12 -14.32
N VAL A 184 -19.74 20.65 -13.96
CA VAL A 184 -19.91 22.07 -13.55
C VAL A 184 -19.82 22.16 -12.04
N THR A 185 -18.98 23.07 -11.55
CA THR A 185 -18.72 23.28 -10.14
C THR A 185 -19.04 24.72 -9.74
N GLU A 186 -19.65 24.92 -8.57
CA GLU A 186 -19.94 26.26 -8.04
C GLU A 186 -18.80 26.73 -7.12
N LEU A 187 -18.46 28.03 -7.21
CA LEU A 187 -17.39 28.64 -6.44
C LEU A 187 -17.88 29.87 -5.68
N GLU A 188 -17.82 29.80 -4.36
CA GLU A 188 -18.06 30.90 -3.41
C GLU A 188 -16.76 31.23 -2.66
N ALA A 189 -15.69 31.55 -3.42
CA ALA A 189 -14.37 31.78 -2.85
C ALA A 189 -14.29 33.03 -1.97
N LYS A 190 -13.88 32.84 -0.71
CA LYS A 190 -13.62 33.93 0.24
C LYS A 190 -12.33 34.69 -0.08
N TYR A 191 -11.27 33.99 -0.49
CA TYR A 191 -9.94 34.57 -0.72
C TYR A 191 -9.63 34.67 -2.22
N ASP A 192 -8.57 35.39 -2.59
CA ASP A 192 -8.11 35.52 -3.98
C ASP A 192 -7.04 34.49 -4.33
N ASP A 193 -6.12 34.26 -3.40
CA ASP A 193 -4.97 33.37 -3.57
C ASP A 193 -4.98 32.25 -2.51
N TYR A 194 -5.17 31.02 -2.97
CA TYR A 194 -5.10 29.81 -2.14
C TYR A 194 -3.75 29.14 -2.37
N VAL A 195 -3.00 28.88 -1.30
CA VAL A 195 -1.69 28.24 -1.37
C VAL A 195 -1.69 26.94 -0.57
N LEU A 196 -1.46 25.82 -1.24
CA LEU A 196 -1.34 24.50 -0.61
C LEU A 196 0.13 24.07 -0.62
N ILE A 197 0.73 23.93 0.56
CA ILE A 197 2.08 23.41 0.72
C ILE A 197 1.97 21.93 1.11
N ILE A 198 2.44 21.07 0.22
CA ILE A 198 2.49 19.63 0.43
C ILE A 198 3.90 19.29 0.94
N GLY A 199 3.98 18.98 2.24
CA GLY A 199 5.17 18.49 2.92
C GLY A 199 5.43 17.00 2.67
N GLU A 200 6.63 16.58 3.03
CA GLU A 200 7.13 15.21 2.79
C GLU A 200 7.67 14.62 4.09
N SER A 201 7.19 13.43 4.47
CA SER A 201 7.76 12.59 5.54
C SER A 201 7.80 13.20 6.97
N ALA A 202 7.14 14.32 7.23
CA ALA A 202 7.16 15.00 8.52
C ALA A 202 6.09 14.47 9.48
N ARG A 203 6.52 13.94 10.63
CA ARG A 203 5.61 13.51 11.70
C ARG A 203 5.17 14.69 12.54
N LYS A 204 3.89 14.73 12.90
CA LYS A 204 3.32 15.78 13.75
C LYS A 204 3.99 15.86 15.11
N ASP A 205 4.27 14.73 15.74
CA ASP A 205 4.79 14.66 17.11
C ASP A 205 6.23 15.18 17.29
N TYR A 206 6.93 15.44 16.18
CA TYR A 206 8.22 16.13 16.16
C TYR A 206 8.11 17.65 15.97
N HIS A 207 6.92 18.23 15.90
CA HIS A 207 6.75 19.68 15.75
C HIS A 207 6.52 20.35 17.11
N HIS A 208 7.31 21.38 17.43
CA HIS A 208 7.11 22.18 18.64
C HIS A 208 5.69 22.78 18.74
N ALA A 209 5.14 23.24 17.60
CA ALA A 209 3.79 23.72 17.49
C ALA A 209 2.72 22.68 17.89
N PHE A 210 3.08 21.40 18.00
CA PHE A 210 2.20 20.30 18.45
C PHE A 210 2.70 19.64 19.76
N GLY A 211 3.63 20.27 20.48
CA GLY A 211 4.07 19.85 21.82
C GLY A 211 5.44 19.18 21.87
N TYR A 212 6.20 19.10 20.77
CA TYR A 212 7.59 18.62 20.82
C TYR A 212 8.47 19.59 21.64
N PRO A 213 9.34 19.14 22.56
CA PRO A 213 10.09 20.02 23.45
C PRO A 213 11.10 20.94 22.75
N VAL A 214 11.72 20.51 21.64
CA VAL A 214 12.71 21.36 20.92
C VAL A 214 11.99 22.35 20.02
N GLU A 215 12.28 23.65 20.18
CA GLU A 215 11.72 24.75 19.39
C GLU A 215 12.15 24.72 17.91
N ASN A 216 11.52 23.86 17.13
CA ASN A 216 11.81 23.66 15.71
C ASN A 216 10.71 24.17 14.78
N THR A 217 9.67 24.83 15.29
CA THR A 217 8.57 25.40 14.48
C THR A 217 8.12 26.78 14.99
N PRO A 218 9.04 27.75 15.10
CA PRO A 218 8.74 29.07 15.67
C PRO A 218 7.64 29.82 14.91
N PHE A 219 7.58 29.76 13.58
CA PHE A 219 6.55 30.44 12.80
C PHE A 219 5.18 29.84 13.05
N MET A 220 5.00 28.52 12.87
CA MET A 220 3.71 27.86 13.14
C MET A 220 3.26 28.05 14.60
N SER A 221 4.20 28.14 15.54
CA SER A 221 3.89 28.35 16.95
C SER A 221 3.31 29.75 17.25
N GLN A 222 3.66 30.77 16.47
CA GLN A 222 3.24 32.16 16.72
C GLN A 222 2.20 32.70 15.73
N ALA A 223 2.12 32.11 14.53
CA ALA A 223 1.24 32.55 13.46
C ALA A 223 -0.25 32.51 13.87
N LYS A 224 -0.99 33.54 13.45
CA LYS A 224 -2.45 33.60 13.59
C LYS A 224 -3.05 32.71 12.51
N GLY A 225 -3.91 31.77 12.92
CA GLY A 225 -4.31 30.64 12.09
C GLY A 225 -4.81 29.48 12.94
N THR A 226 -5.01 28.32 12.31
CA THR A 226 -5.57 27.11 12.92
C THR A 226 -4.59 25.96 12.80
N LEU A 227 -4.24 25.36 13.94
CA LEU A 227 -3.50 24.10 14.03
C LEU A 227 -4.50 22.97 14.32
N ILE A 228 -4.45 21.91 13.52
CA ILE A 228 -5.31 20.73 13.67
C ILE A 228 -4.44 19.57 14.12
N ASP A 229 -4.58 19.22 15.39
CA ASP A 229 -3.96 18.07 16.01
C ASP A 229 -4.88 16.85 15.84
N GLY A 230 -4.71 16.14 14.72
CA GLY A 230 -5.47 14.91 14.45
C GLY A 230 -5.64 14.51 12.99
N LEU A 231 -4.97 15.17 12.04
CA LEU A 231 -4.95 14.69 10.65
C LEU A 231 -4.23 13.34 10.56
N ARG A 232 -4.92 12.34 10.00
CA ARG A 232 -4.33 11.05 9.63
C ARG A 232 -4.19 10.95 8.12
N SER A 233 -2.97 10.79 7.61
CA SER A 233 -2.75 10.65 6.17
C SER A 233 -3.46 9.41 5.59
N ALA A 234 -3.78 9.42 4.29
CA ALA A 234 -4.47 8.30 3.66
C ALA A 234 -3.56 7.11 3.32
N GLY A 235 -2.25 7.24 3.47
CA GLY A 235 -1.28 6.20 3.16
C GLY A 235 0.05 6.42 3.86
N THR A 236 0.92 5.41 3.81
CA THR A 236 2.17 5.40 4.56
C THR A 236 3.36 5.99 3.84
N ASN A 237 3.28 6.15 2.51
CA ASN A 237 4.29 6.78 1.66
C ASN A 237 3.64 7.73 0.66
N THR A 238 4.44 8.56 -0.03
CA THR A 238 3.98 9.64 -0.92
C THR A 238 2.96 9.16 -1.93
N VAL A 239 3.24 8.06 -2.65
CA VAL A 239 2.33 7.54 -3.68
C VAL A 239 1.05 6.99 -3.06
N ALA A 240 1.16 6.16 -2.01
CA ALA A 240 0.01 5.57 -1.35
C ALA A 240 -0.92 6.64 -0.73
N SER A 241 -0.34 7.72 -0.19
CA SER A 241 -1.06 8.79 0.48
C SER A 241 -1.65 9.79 -0.52
N LEU A 242 -0.81 10.43 -1.34
CA LEU A 242 -1.24 11.53 -2.19
C LEU A 242 -2.17 11.09 -3.32
N ARG A 243 -2.06 9.85 -3.84
CA ARG A 243 -3.04 9.35 -4.82
C ARG A 243 -4.47 9.34 -4.25
N LEU A 244 -4.61 9.08 -2.94
CA LEU A 244 -5.90 9.07 -2.25
C LEU A 244 -6.29 10.47 -1.75
N MET A 245 -5.35 11.25 -1.22
CA MET A 245 -5.66 12.59 -0.69
C MET A 245 -5.95 13.62 -1.80
N LEU A 246 -5.39 13.45 -3.00
CA LEU A 246 -5.57 14.37 -4.12
C LEU A 246 -6.60 13.89 -5.15
N THR A 247 -7.35 12.84 -4.83
CA THR A 247 -8.53 12.40 -5.58
C THR A 247 -9.70 12.22 -4.63
N LEU A 248 -10.95 12.23 -5.11
CA LEU A 248 -12.08 11.82 -4.30
C LEU A 248 -12.12 10.28 -4.26
N PRO A 249 -11.57 9.61 -3.24
CA PRO A 249 -11.31 8.18 -3.32
C PRO A 249 -12.57 7.38 -3.01
N ASN A 250 -12.57 6.10 -3.37
CA ASN A 250 -13.51 5.17 -2.75
C ASN A 250 -13.05 4.89 -1.32
N LYS A 251 -13.81 5.38 -0.34
CA LYS A 251 -13.49 5.30 1.09
C LYS A 251 -13.60 3.88 1.67
N GLU A 252 -14.36 2.99 1.03
CA GLU A 252 -14.49 1.59 1.47
C GLU A 252 -13.30 0.75 0.98
N THR A 253 -12.94 0.87 -0.30
CA THR A 253 -11.88 0.07 -0.90
C THR A 253 -10.49 0.69 -0.79
N TRP A 254 -10.41 1.99 -0.47
CA TRP A 254 -9.18 2.78 -0.45
C TRP A 254 -8.50 2.83 -1.83
N GLU A 255 -9.32 2.96 -2.86
CA GLU A 255 -8.85 3.11 -4.24
C GLU A 255 -9.03 4.57 -4.72
N PRO A 256 -8.01 5.15 -5.35
CA PRO A 256 -8.07 6.52 -5.86
C PRO A 256 -9.02 6.63 -7.06
N ASN A 257 -9.61 7.81 -7.25
CA ASN A 257 -10.45 8.12 -8.40
C ASN A 257 -9.85 9.26 -9.23
N TYR A 258 -8.98 8.92 -10.16
CA TYR A 258 -8.19 9.91 -10.90
C TYR A 258 -9.01 10.82 -11.83
N ASP A 259 -10.22 10.42 -12.20
CA ASP A 259 -11.17 11.27 -12.94
C ASP A 259 -11.80 12.36 -12.05
N LEU A 260 -11.68 12.21 -10.73
CA LEU A 260 -12.16 13.13 -9.71
C LEU A 260 -10.97 13.64 -8.88
N SER A 261 -9.95 14.19 -9.57
CA SER A 261 -8.77 14.77 -8.94
C SER A 261 -9.03 16.16 -8.38
N LEU A 262 -8.27 16.57 -7.35
CA LEU A 262 -8.34 17.93 -6.80
C LEU A 262 -8.04 19.00 -7.85
N MET A 263 -7.02 18.78 -8.69
CA MET A 263 -6.64 19.75 -9.73
C MET A 263 -7.76 19.92 -10.76
N ASP A 264 -8.41 18.83 -11.18
CA ASP A 264 -9.55 18.90 -12.08
C ASP A 264 -10.75 19.62 -11.45
N LEU A 265 -10.99 19.45 -10.14
CA LEU A 265 -12.06 20.14 -9.40
C LEU A 265 -11.83 21.66 -9.37
N LEU A 266 -10.59 22.07 -9.11
CA LEU A 266 -10.21 23.48 -9.08
C LEU A 266 -10.33 24.11 -10.47
N ASN A 267 -9.92 23.38 -11.51
CA ASN A 267 -10.09 23.79 -12.90
C ASN A 267 -11.56 23.93 -13.29
N SER A 268 -12.43 22.97 -12.92
CA SER A 268 -13.87 23.03 -13.21
C SER A 268 -14.59 24.15 -12.48
N ALA A 269 -14.09 24.54 -11.30
CA ALA A 269 -14.54 25.72 -10.56
C ALA A 269 -14.00 27.05 -11.13
N GLY A 270 -13.17 27.02 -12.18
CA GLY A 270 -12.68 28.20 -12.88
C GLY A 270 -11.45 28.89 -12.26
N LEU A 271 -10.79 28.24 -11.28
CA LEU A 271 -9.56 28.76 -10.70
C LEU A 271 -8.39 28.66 -11.69
N GLU A 272 -7.43 29.56 -11.53
CA GLU A 272 -6.13 29.47 -12.18
C GLU A 272 -5.19 28.62 -11.31
N THR A 273 -4.81 27.44 -11.79
CA THR A 273 -4.07 26.45 -11.00
C THR A 273 -2.59 26.40 -11.38
N HIS A 274 -1.72 26.49 -10.38
CA HIS A 274 -0.27 26.37 -10.53
C HIS A 274 0.27 25.24 -9.64
N TRP A 275 1.25 24.49 -10.14
CA TRP A 275 1.95 23.46 -9.38
C TRP A 275 3.47 23.62 -9.49
N LEU A 276 4.12 23.96 -8.39
CA LEU A 276 5.58 24.01 -8.27
C LEU A 276 6.06 22.82 -7.43
N SER A 277 6.91 21.96 -7.99
CA SER A 277 7.37 20.73 -7.33
C SER A 277 8.89 20.68 -7.25
N ASN A 278 9.41 20.54 -6.03
CA ASN A 278 10.81 20.17 -5.79
C ASN A 278 11.02 18.63 -5.80
N GLN A 279 9.93 17.86 -5.75
CA GLN A 279 9.98 16.44 -6.09
C GLN A 279 10.08 16.26 -7.61
N GLY A 280 10.85 15.24 -8.04
CA GLY A 280 11.07 14.96 -9.45
C GLY A 280 10.07 13.97 -10.04
N TYR A 281 10.15 13.80 -11.36
CA TYR A 281 9.50 12.72 -12.09
C TYR A 281 10.59 11.85 -12.75
N LEU A 282 10.34 10.54 -12.85
CA LEU A 282 11.01 9.69 -13.84
C LEU A 282 10.27 9.93 -15.18
N GLY A 283 10.96 9.93 -16.33
CA GLY A 283 10.33 9.94 -17.66
C GLY A 283 9.37 11.10 -18.01
N GLU A 284 8.14 10.84 -18.43
CA GLU A 284 7.13 11.89 -18.73
C GLU A 284 5.93 11.64 -17.82
N PHE A 285 5.96 12.24 -16.63
CA PHE A 285 4.96 12.04 -15.56
C PHE A 285 4.83 10.58 -15.07
N ASP A 286 5.94 9.86 -14.86
CA ASP A 286 5.94 8.40 -14.56
C ASP A 286 5.41 8.00 -13.16
N THR A 287 4.93 8.93 -12.32
CA THR A 287 4.32 8.62 -11.01
C THR A 287 2.88 9.14 -10.91
N PRO A 288 2.01 8.51 -10.10
CA PRO A 288 0.65 9.01 -9.85
C PRO A 288 0.61 10.47 -9.41
N VAL A 289 1.57 10.89 -8.58
CA VAL A 289 1.64 12.28 -8.07
C VAL A 289 2.03 13.25 -9.17
N SER A 290 3.02 12.91 -10.01
CA SER A 290 3.38 13.75 -11.17
C SER A 290 2.27 13.83 -12.23
N SER A 291 1.46 12.77 -12.40
CA SER A 291 0.29 12.77 -13.29
C SER A 291 -0.85 13.62 -12.72
N LEU A 292 -1.08 13.59 -11.40
CA LEU A 292 -2.03 14.50 -10.76
C LEU A 292 -1.58 15.97 -10.84
N ALA A 293 -0.28 16.23 -10.68
CA ALA A 293 0.29 17.55 -10.83
C ALA A 293 0.15 18.09 -12.27
N SER A 294 0.30 17.24 -13.29
CA SER A 294 0.19 17.64 -14.70
C SER A 294 -1.20 18.10 -15.12
N LYS A 295 -2.23 17.83 -14.30
CA LYS A 295 -3.59 18.35 -14.48
C LYS A 295 -3.73 19.83 -14.09
N ALA A 296 -2.74 20.43 -13.42
CA ALA A 296 -2.73 21.88 -13.23
C ALA A 296 -2.43 22.60 -14.56
N GLN A 297 -3.02 23.77 -14.76
CA GLN A 297 -2.83 24.61 -15.95
C GLN A 297 -1.37 25.01 -16.17
N GLN A 298 -0.62 25.25 -15.09
CA GLN A 298 0.81 25.61 -15.14
C GLN A 298 1.59 24.73 -14.16
N VAL A 299 2.65 24.06 -14.64
CA VAL A 299 3.43 23.10 -13.84
C VAL A 299 4.91 23.35 -14.02
N THR A 300 5.66 23.37 -12.92
CA THR A 300 7.13 23.45 -12.94
C THR A 300 7.71 22.41 -11.97
N PHE A 301 8.52 21.51 -12.52
CA PHE A 301 9.34 20.58 -11.73
C PHE A 301 10.78 21.07 -11.68
N MET A 302 11.37 21.11 -10.48
CA MET A 302 12.78 21.47 -10.29
C MET A 302 13.72 20.40 -10.86
N LYS A 303 13.37 19.13 -10.69
CA LYS A 303 14.13 17.97 -11.17
C LYS A 303 13.57 17.52 -12.52
N LYS A 304 14.36 17.65 -13.59
CA LYS A 304 14.02 17.17 -14.96
C LYS A 304 14.65 15.79 -15.21
N GLY A 305 13.91 14.93 -15.91
CA GLY A 305 14.08 13.47 -15.94
C GLY A 305 15.46 12.91 -16.32
N GLY A 306 15.70 11.67 -15.87
CA GLY A 306 16.69 10.73 -16.43
C GLY A 306 18.07 10.65 -15.77
N SER A 307 18.39 11.53 -14.82
CA SER A 307 19.67 11.48 -14.10
C SER A 307 19.48 10.86 -12.71
N PHE A 308 20.09 9.70 -12.46
CA PHE A 308 20.28 9.14 -11.12
C PHE A 308 21.07 10.10 -10.18
N ASN A 309 21.73 11.13 -10.73
CA ASN A 309 22.18 12.30 -9.99
C ASN A 309 21.05 13.34 -9.95
N SER A 310 20.01 13.11 -9.16
CA SER A 310 19.07 14.17 -8.85
C SER A 310 19.78 15.17 -7.94
N THR A 311 20.07 16.37 -8.43
CA THR A 311 20.57 17.46 -7.59
C THR A 311 19.64 17.64 -6.40
N ASN A 312 20.22 17.74 -5.21
CA ASN A 312 19.51 17.93 -3.97
C ASN A 312 19.09 19.40 -3.83
N HIS A 313 18.12 19.81 -4.67
CA HIS A 313 17.60 21.17 -4.71
C HIS A 313 17.00 21.55 -3.36
N SER A 314 17.33 22.75 -2.88
CA SER A 314 16.74 23.27 -1.66
C SER A 314 15.29 23.68 -1.92
N ASP A 315 14.38 23.41 -0.97
CA ASP A 315 12.99 23.87 -1.06
C ASP A 315 12.89 25.40 -1.19
N PHE A 316 13.88 26.15 -0.68
CA PHE A 316 13.94 27.60 -0.87
C PHE A 316 14.04 28.04 -2.34
N GLU A 317 14.46 27.17 -3.25
CA GLU A 317 14.49 27.47 -4.69
C GLU A 317 13.10 27.60 -5.31
N LEU A 318 12.04 27.14 -4.62
CA LEU A 318 10.66 27.38 -5.03
C LEU A 318 10.23 28.84 -4.78
N LEU A 319 10.84 29.54 -3.82
CA LEU A 319 10.42 30.89 -3.39
C LEU A 319 10.48 31.95 -4.51
N PRO A 320 11.54 32.03 -5.35
CA PRO A 320 11.56 32.98 -6.46
C PRO A 320 10.51 32.67 -7.54
N LYS A 321 10.21 31.38 -7.77
CA LYS A 321 9.18 30.96 -8.73
C LYS A 321 7.79 31.30 -8.23
N PHE A 322 7.55 31.08 -6.94
CA PHE A 322 6.31 31.49 -6.27
C PHE A 322 6.11 33.01 -6.34
N ALA A 323 7.14 33.81 -6.06
CA ALA A 323 7.10 35.27 -6.21
C ALA A 323 6.72 35.70 -7.63
N HIS A 324 7.25 35.02 -8.66
CA HIS A 324 6.91 35.29 -10.06
C HIS A 324 5.43 35.03 -10.36
N ILE A 325 4.86 33.93 -9.85
CA ILE A 325 3.41 33.65 -9.97
C ILE A 325 2.60 34.77 -9.31
N LEU A 326 2.96 35.18 -8.09
CA LEU A 326 2.23 36.23 -7.38
C LEU A 326 2.25 37.56 -8.14
N GLN A 327 3.39 37.94 -8.71
CA GLN A 327 3.57 39.19 -9.48
C GLN A 327 2.82 39.21 -10.82
N ALA A 328 2.50 38.05 -11.39
CA ALA A 328 1.72 37.98 -12.61
C ALA A 328 0.29 38.52 -12.38
N PRO A 329 -0.17 39.53 -13.15
CA PRO A 329 -1.52 40.05 -13.02
C PRO A 329 -2.56 38.97 -13.32
N SER A 330 -3.54 38.81 -12.41
CA SER A 330 -4.68 37.92 -12.63
C SER A 330 -5.95 38.51 -12.04
N SER A 331 -7.05 38.44 -12.79
CA SER A 331 -8.39 38.73 -12.30
C SER A 331 -9.09 37.47 -11.76
N LYS A 332 -8.50 36.29 -11.94
CA LYS A 332 -9.03 35.02 -11.44
C LYS A 332 -8.58 34.78 -10.00
N LYS A 333 -9.32 33.90 -9.33
CA LYS A 333 -8.88 33.24 -8.11
C LYS A 333 -7.76 32.25 -8.47
N ARG A 334 -6.68 32.21 -7.69
CA ARG A 334 -5.55 31.31 -7.95
C ARG A 334 -5.49 30.21 -6.90
N PHE A 335 -5.13 29.01 -7.34
CA PHE A 335 -4.74 27.91 -6.45
C PHE A 335 -3.32 27.48 -6.79
N ILE A 336 -2.41 27.60 -5.82
CA ILE A 336 -0.98 27.41 -6.04
C ILE A 336 -0.49 26.28 -5.11
N VAL A 337 0.00 25.20 -5.70
CA VAL A 337 0.62 24.10 -4.96
C VAL A 337 2.13 24.28 -4.90
N LEU A 338 2.70 24.20 -3.70
CA LEU A 338 4.13 24.12 -3.44
C LEU A 338 4.43 22.73 -2.86
N HIS A 339 4.93 21.82 -3.68
CA HIS A 339 5.26 20.45 -3.27
C HIS A 339 6.75 20.35 -2.94
N ILE A 340 7.06 20.28 -1.65
CA ILE A 340 8.42 20.36 -1.11
C ILE A 340 9.03 18.96 -0.90
N TYR A 341 10.35 18.90 -0.73
CA TYR A 341 11.08 17.69 -0.42
C TYR A 341 11.19 17.45 1.10
N GLY A 342 11.00 18.50 1.91
CA GLY A 342 10.66 18.42 3.33
C GLY A 342 11.63 17.58 4.16
N SER A 343 11.09 16.64 4.92
CA SER A 343 11.84 15.78 5.85
C SER A 343 12.02 14.35 5.33
N HIS A 344 12.07 14.19 3.99
CA HIS A 344 12.33 12.92 3.32
C HIS A 344 13.56 12.19 3.92
N PRO A 345 13.57 10.84 3.97
CA PRO A 345 14.72 10.04 4.41
C PRO A 345 16.07 10.52 3.85
N LEU A 346 17.12 10.29 4.64
CA LEU A 346 18.43 10.97 4.51
C LEU A 346 18.30 12.46 4.83
N ALA A 347 17.73 12.77 6.01
CA ALA A 347 17.38 14.14 6.39
C ALA A 347 18.58 15.11 6.40
N CYS A 348 19.80 14.64 6.68
CA CYS A 348 20.99 15.50 6.69
C CYS A 348 21.29 16.10 5.31
N ASP A 349 21.01 15.37 4.23
CA ASP A 349 21.16 15.88 2.88
C ASP A 349 20.26 17.12 2.67
N ARG A 350 19.10 17.20 3.34
CA ARG A 350 18.17 18.34 3.19
C ARG A 350 18.71 19.66 3.75
N LEU A 351 19.86 19.61 4.42
CA LEU A 351 20.44 20.70 5.21
C LEU A 351 21.78 21.21 4.65
N GLU A 352 22.14 20.89 3.41
CA GLU A 352 23.38 21.42 2.79
C GLU A 352 23.47 22.96 2.86
N ASP A 353 22.33 23.65 2.78
CA ASP A 353 22.19 25.11 2.86
C ASP A 353 21.55 25.59 4.18
N TYR A 354 21.47 24.74 5.21
CA TYR A 354 20.76 25.04 6.46
C TYR A 354 21.45 24.44 7.69
N ALA A 355 21.64 25.23 8.74
CA ALA A 355 22.31 24.73 9.94
C ALA A 355 21.42 23.76 10.73
N THR A 356 22.03 22.73 11.32
CA THR A 356 21.36 21.89 12.31
C THR A 356 21.08 22.66 13.61
N ILE A 357 20.04 22.28 14.34
CA ILE A 357 19.63 22.90 15.61
C ILE A 357 20.73 22.76 16.65
N PHE A 358 21.22 21.54 16.85
CA PHE A 358 22.35 21.26 17.73
C PHE A 358 23.64 21.09 16.93
N LYS A 359 24.75 21.55 17.50
CA LYS A 359 26.11 21.32 16.98
C LYS A 359 26.60 19.95 17.40
N GLU A 360 27.63 19.46 16.70
CA GLU A 360 28.32 18.22 17.06
C GLU A 360 28.82 18.28 18.52
N GLY A 361 28.62 17.19 19.26
CA GLY A 361 29.00 17.07 20.67
C GLY A 361 28.00 17.67 21.67
N GLN A 362 26.91 18.33 21.24
CA GLN A 362 25.86 18.83 22.16
C GLN A 362 24.80 17.78 22.51
N ILE A 363 24.72 16.71 21.73
CA ILE A 363 23.74 15.62 21.86
C ILE A 363 24.44 14.27 21.77
N ASP A 364 23.79 13.22 22.25
CA ASP A 364 24.25 11.83 22.08
C ASP A 364 24.46 11.54 20.58
N PRO A 365 25.63 11.00 20.16
CA PRO A 365 25.90 10.66 18.76
C PRO A 365 24.82 9.79 18.10
N LYS A 366 24.12 8.94 18.87
CA LYS A 366 23.02 8.10 18.33
C LYS A 366 21.82 8.92 17.81
N HIS A 367 21.73 10.19 18.21
CA HIS A 367 20.68 11.13 17.82
C HIS A 367 21.11 12.07 16.68
N HIS A 368 22.29 11.87 16.08
CA HIS A 368 22.78 12.72 14.99
C HIS A 368 21.77 12.83 13.83
N TYR A 369 21.24 11.70 13.35
CA TYR A 369 20.20 11.69 12.33
C TYR A 369 18.92 12.41 12.79
N LEU A 370 18.50 12.20 14.04
CA LEU A 370 17.30 12.87 14.58
C LEU A 370 17.48 14.39 14.61
N ASN A 371 18.67 14.89 14.93
CA ASN A 371 18.99 16.32 14.86
C ASN A 371 18.85 16.86 13.44
N CYS A 372 19.32 16.12 12.42
CA CYS A 372 19.05 16.48 11.04
C CYS A 372 17.53 16.50 10.74
N TYR A 373 16.79 15.48 11.18
CA TYR A 373 15.34 15.39 10.96
C TYR A 373 14.56 16.55 11.59
N ILE A 374 14.81 16.89 12.86
CA ILE A 374 14.12 18.02 13.49
C ILE A 374 14.57 19.37 12.92
N SER A 375 15.79 19.44 12.37
CA SER A 375 16.29 20.63 11.67
C SER A 375 15.67 20.80 10.28
N SER A 376 15.34 19.71 9.57
CA SER A 376 14.59 19.80 8.31
C SER A 376 13.15 20.26 8.53
N ILE A 377 12.54 19.91 9.67
CA ILE A 377 11.26 20.48 10.11
C ILE A 377 11.39 21.99 10.36
N LYS A 378 12.48 22.43 11.01
CA LYS A 378 12.75 23.87 11.21
C LYS A 378 12.96 24.63 9.91
N LYS A 379 13.70 24.04 8.97
CA LYS A 379 13.85 24.58 7.62
C LYS A 379 12.50 24.69 6.90
N THR A 380 11.64 23.68 7.05
CA THR A 380 10.27 23.70 6.51
C THR A 380 9.45 24.83 7.13
N ASP A 381 9.49 25.02 8.45
CA ASP A 381 8.80 26.10 9.14
C ASP A 381 9.28 27.50 8.66
N GLU A 382 10.58 27.67 8.41
CA GLU A 382 11.11 28.90 7.82
C GLU A 382 10.66 29.09 6.36
N PHE A 383 10.56 28.01 5.58
CA PHE A 383 9.98 28.08 4.23
C PHE A 383 8.52 28.56 4.29
N LEU A 384 7.71 28.03 5.21
CA LEU A 384 6.33 28.47 5.43
C LEU A 384 6.26 29.95 5.80
N ALA A 385 7.15 30.42 6.68
CA ALA A 385 7.25 31.83 7.05
C ALA A 385 7.54 32.71 5.83
N ARG A 386 8.51 32.33 5.00
CA ARG A 386 8.88 33.09 3.79
C ARG A 386 7.76 33.12 2.74
N VAL A 387 7.00 32.03 2.59
CA VAL A 387 5.80 32.00 1.74
C VAL A 387 4.74 32.98 2.27
N TYR A 388 4.48 32.95 3.57
CA TYR A 388 3.54 33.87 4.22
C TYR A 388 3.95 35.34 4.05
N GLU A 389 5.22 35.69 4.24
CA GLU A 389 5.71 37.05 4.05
C GLU A 389 5.55 37.54 2.60
N GLN A 390 5.78 36.68 1.61
CA GLN A 390 5.51 37.01 0.20
C GLN A 390 4.01 37.24 -0.05
N LEU A 391 3.13 36.43 0.55
CA LEU A 391 1.68 36.61 0.47
C LEU A 391 1.24 37.93 1.12
N LYS A 392 1.79 38.29 2.30
CA LYS A 392 1.53 39.57 2.97
C LYS A 392 1.99 40.76 2.13
N ALA A 393 3.19 40.71 1.56
CA ALA A 393 3.71 41.75 0.68
C ALA A 393 2.86 41.89 -0.60
N HIS A 394 2.39 40.76 -1.14
CA HIS A 394 1.50 40.77 -2.30
C HIS A 394 0.15 41.39 -1.96
N GLN A 395 -0.49 40.98 -0.84
CA GLN A 395 -1.73 41.58 -0.35
C GLN A 395 -1.61 43.10 -0.20
N ALA A 396 -0.51 43.60 0.38
CA ALA A 396 -0.29 45.02 0.57
C ALA A 396 -0.23 45.79 -0.76
N SER A 397 0.35 45.20 -1.81
CA SER A 397 0.54 45.85 -3.12
C SER A 397 -0.61 45.65 -4.11
N SER A 398 -1.37 44.56 -4.01
CA SER A 398 -2.44 44.20 -4.96
C SER A 398 -3.84 44.19 -4.36
N GLN A 399 -3.96 44.29 -3.03
CA GLN A 399 -5.21 44.10 -2.27
C GLN A 399 -5.83 42.69 -2.40
N ARG A 400 -5.11 41.73 -2.99
CA ARG A 400 -5.55 40.34 -3.08
C ARG A 400 -5.42 39.64 -1.72
N SER A 401 -6.51 39.11 -1.23
CA SER A 401 -6.60 38.33 0.01
C SER A 401 -6.09 36.90 -0.21
N PHE A 402 -5.65 36.22 0.85
CA PHE A 402 -5.08 34.87 0.71
C PHE A 402 -5.42 33.92 1.84
N SER A 403 -5.31 32.63 1.55
CA SER A 403 -5.27 31.56 2.54
C SER A 403 -4.19 30.55 2.19
N MET A 404 -3.50 30.06 3.21
CA MET A 404 -2.39 29.12 3.09
C MET A 404 -2.65 27.89 3.96
N VAL A 405 -2.40 26.70 3.43
CA VAL A 405 -2.49 25.42 4.13
C VAL A 405 -1.16 24.67 3.98
N TYR A 406 -0.68 24.10 5.07
CA TYR A 406 0.43 23.15 5.11
C TYR A 406 -0.04 21.83 5.71
N PHE A 407 0.35 20.72 5.07
CA PHE A 407 0.25 19.39 5.65
C PHE A 407 1.44 18.54 5.19
N SER A 408 1.78 17.47 5.92
CA SER A 408 2.70 16.44 5.41
C SER A 408 1.93 15.28 4.79
N ASP A 409 2.44 14.74 3.69
CA ASP A 409 1.84 13.61 2.98
C ASP A 409 1.76 12.33 3.83
N HIS A 410 2.79 12.04 4.61
CA HIS A 410 2.88 10.97 5.61
C HIS A 410 3.98 11.27 6.64
N GLY A 411 4.00 10.47 7.71
CA GLY A 411 5.10 10.39 8.67
C GLY A 411 6.03 9.21 8.35
N MET A 412 6.78 8.76 9.36
CA MET A 412 7.74 7.65 9.25
C MET A 412 7.84 6.92 10.59
N CYS A 413 8.63 5.84 10.63
CA CYS A 413 8.91 5.13 11.88
C CYS A 413 10.38 5.08 12.23
N HIS A 414 10.66 4.99 13.53
CA HIS A 414 12.02 4.79 14.01
C HIS A 414 12.54 3.37 13.67
N GLN A 415 13.81 3.32 13.28
CA GLN A 415 14.61 2.10 13.18
C GLN A 415 15.95 2.35 13.88
N GLU A 416 16.41 1.37 14.65
CA GLU A 416 17.77 1.36 15.18
C GLU A 416 18.67 0.55 14.25
N ASN A 417 19.75 1.15 13.76
CA ASN A 417 20.73 0.46 12.92
C ASN A 417 21.99 0.03 13.70
N GLY A 418 21.89 -0.02 15.03
CA GLY A 418 22.97 -0.35 15.97
C GLY A 418 23.94 0.81 16.27
N LYS A 419 23.86 1.93 15.54
CA LYS A 419 24.67 3.14 15.78
C LYS A 419 23.83 4.39 16.01
N GLU A 420 22.71 4.51 15.31
CA GLU A 420 21.84 5.68 15.32
C GLU A 420 20.36 5.26 15.29
N ILE A 421 19.51 6.18 15.73
CA ILE A 421 18.07 6.13 15.52
C ILE A 421 17.76 6.88 14.23
N VAL A 422 17.23 6.18 13.22
CA VAL A 422 16.85 6.75 11.93
C VAL A 422 15.34 6.67 11.72
N LEU A 423 14.79 7.56 10.89
CA LEU A 423 13.41 7.45 10.40
C LEU A 423 13.38 7.03 8.94
N ASN A 424 12.60 6.00 8.62
CA ASN A 424 12.34 5.56 7.26
C ASN A 424 10.99 4.84 7.15
N GLN A 425 10.72 4.32 5.94
CA GLN A 425 9.49 3.64 5.54
C GLN A 425 9.51 2.12 5.75
N ASN A 426 10.62 1.56 6.23
CA ASN A 426 10.81 0.10 6.32
C ASN A 426 10.18 -0.50 7.58
N CYS A 427 9.00 -0.03 7.97
CA CYS A 427 8.18 -0.69 8.96
C CYS A 427 6.71 -0.27 8.89
N PHE A 428 5.87 -0.97 9.68
CA PHE A 428 4.46 -0.64 9.83
C PHE A 428 4.24 0.01 11.20
N SER A 429 4.23 1.34 11.25
CA SER A 429 3.95 2.13 12.46
C SER A 429 2.78 3.10 12.26
N GLN A 430 1.94 3.28 13.28
CA GLN A 430 0.82 4.24 13.25
C GLN A 430 1.31 5.67 13.01
N ALA A 431 2.57 5.94 13.37
CA ALA A 431 3.25 7.22 13.14
C ALA A 431 3.36 7.61 11.67
N HIS A 432 3.24 6.67 10.72
CA HIS A 432 3.16 7.00 9.29
C HIS A 432 1.93 7.83 8.96
N HIS A 433 0.87 7.71 9.74
CA HIS A 433 -0.36 8.47 9.52
C HIS A 433 -0.38 9.78 10.31
N ASP A 434 0.47 9.97 11.33
CA ASP A 434 0.42 11.14 12.20
C ASP A 434 1.15 12.34 11.60
N VAL A 435 0.40 13.23 10.93
CA VAL A 435 0.97 14.33 10.14
C VAL A 435 0.47 15.70 10.60
N PRO A 436 1.30 16.76 10.51
CA PRO A 436 0.89 18.11 10.86
C PRO A 436 -0.17 18.62 9.87
N LEU A 437 -1.12 19.43 10.36
CA LEU A 437 -2.03 20.21 9.54
C LEU A 437 -2.15 21.63 10.11
N PHE A 438 -1.84 22.61 9.27
CA PHE A 438 -1.82 24.02 9.64
C PHE A 438 -2.46 24.88 8.55
N LYS A 439 -3.33 25.81 8.93
CA LYS A 439 -3.96 26.79 8.05
C LYS A 439 -3.78 28.18 8.60
N LEU A 440 -3.53 29.15 7.74
CA LEU A 440 -3.70 30.56 8.05
C LEU A 440 -4.39 31.30 6.89
N SER A 441 -4.93 32.46 7.18
CA SER A 441 -5.55 33.35 6.20
C SER A 441 -5.19 34.80 6.49
N SER A 442 -5.35 35.64 5.47
CA SER A 442 -4.98 37.06 5.55
C SER A 442 -5.79 37.88 6.57
N ASP A 443 -6.91 37.35 7.05
CA ASP A 443 -7.82 37.94 8.05
C ASP A 443 -7.83 37.19 9.39
N ASP A 444 -6.99 36.15 9.57
CA ASP A 444 -6.88 35.47 10.87
C ASP A 444 -6.21 36.41 11.90
N SER A 445 -6.91 36.68 13.01
CA SER A 445 -6.47 37.61 14.06
C SER A 445 -5.97 36.92 15.34
N GLU A 446 -6.32 35.64 15.50
CA GLU A 446 -5.96 34.81 16.64
C GLU A 446 -5.40 33.46 16.19
N GLN A 447 -4.72 32.77 17.12
CA GLN A 447 -4.29 31.39 16.89
C GLN A 447 -5.29 30.44 17.54
N LYS A 448 -5.74 29.44 16.79
CA LYS A 448 -6.66 28.38 17.20
C LYS A 448 -5.93 27.05 17.16
N ARG A 449 -6.20 26.21 18.15
CA ARG A 449 -5.64 24.86 18.27
C ARG A 449 -6.79 23.91 18.53
N TYR A 450 -7.01 22.97 17.62
CA TYR A 450 -8.07 21.97 17.75
C TYR A 450 -7.48 20.58 17.80
N GLN A 451 -7.86 19.82 18.82
CA GLN A 451 -7.64 18.38 18.87
C GLN A 451 -8.88 17.70 18.29
N ALA A 452 -8.80 17.34 17.01
CA ALA A 452 -9.91 16.76 16.28
C ALA A 452 -9.38 15.82 15.22
N PHE A 453 -9.84 14.57 15.24
CA PHE A 453 -9.50 13.58 14.23
C PHE A 453 -10.00 14.05 12.85
N LYS A 454 -9.11 14.02 11.84
CA LYS A 454 -9.43 14.25 10.44
C LYS A 454 -8.88 13.12 9.59
N SER A 455 -9.69 12.57 8.71
CA SER A 455 -9.27 11.52 7.79
C SER A 455 -8.68 12.10 6.52
N GLY A 456 -7.50 11.64 6.11
CA GLY A 456 -6.91 11.98 4.82
C GLY A 456 -7.76 11.53 3.63
N LEU A 457 -8.66 10.56 3.81
CA LEU A 457 -9.62 10.17 2.77
C LEU A 457 -10.70 11.23 2.50
N ASN A 458 -10.86 12.19 3.41
CA ASN A 458 -11.75 13.34 3.27
C ASN A 458 -11.04 14.57 2.70
N PHE A 459 -9.79 14.43 2.24
CA PHE A 459 -8.94 15.59 1.95
C PHE A 459 -9.47 16.46 0.81
N VAL A 460 -9.95 15.87 -0.30
CA VAL A 460 -10.53 16.64 -1.42
C VAL A 460 -11.78 17.41 -1.00
N GLU A 461 -12.66 16.80 -0.21
CA GLU A 461 -13.84 17.48 0.33
C GLU A 461 -13.43 18.63 1.27
N GLY A 462 -12.44 18.39 2.13
CA GLY A 462 -11.87 19.42 2.99
C GLY A 462 -11.25 20.60 2.24
N MET A 463 -10.52 20.34 1.16
CA MET A 463 -9.98 21.37 0.29
C MET A 463 -11.09 22.13 -0.44
N ALA A 464 -12.14 21.43 -0.89
CA ALA A 464 -13.29 22.07 -1.52
C ALA A 464 -13.99 23.04 -0.54
N THR A 465 -14.29 22.59 0.67
CA THR A 465 -14.86 23.44 1.74
C THR A 465 -13.97 24.63 2.04
N TRP A 466 -12.65 24.43 2.14
CA TRP A 466 -11.69 25.52 2.37
C TRP A 466 -11.68 26.57 1.26
N VAL A 467 -11.76 26.13 0.00
CA VAL A 467 -11.78 27.03 -1.16
C VAL A 467 -13.16 27.67 -1.36
N GLY A 468 -14.23 27.06 -0.85
CA GLY A 468 -15.62 27.49 -1.08
C GLY A 468 -16.21 26.86 -2.33
N ILE A 469 -15.81 25.64 -2.68
CA ILE A 469 -16.33 24.87 -3.80
C ILE A 469 -17.52 24.01 -3.35
N LYS A 470 -18.62 24.09 -4.10
CA LYS A 470 -19.80 23.22 -3.92
C LYS A 470 -19.98 22.31 -5.12
N HIS A 471 -20.26 21.04 -4.85
CA HIS A 471 -20.51 20.05 -5.89
C HIS A 471 -21.32 18.85 -5.36
N PRO A 472 -22.29 18.29 -6.12
CA PRO A 472 -23.14 17.19 -5.64
C PRO A 472 -22.43 15.89 -5.23
N LEU A 473 -21.19 15.69 -5.65
CA LEU A 473 -20.38 14.51 -5.27
C LEU A 473 -19.59 14.71 -3.96
N LEU A 474 -19.59 15.91 -3.39
CA LEU A 474 -18.83 16.25 -2.18
C LEU A 474 -19.76 16.27 -0.96
N ASP A 475 -19.26 15.83 0.19
CA ASP A 475 -19.91 16.08 1.47
C ASP A 475 -19.51 17.47 2.01
N GLU A 476 -20.41 18.45 1.86
CA GLU A 476 -20.20 19.84 2.30
C GLU A 476 -20.03 19.98 3.82
N LYS A 477 -20.32 18.93 4.61
CA LYS A 477 -20.10 18.95 6.07
C LYS A 477 -18.66 18.69 6.46
N VAL A 478 -17.85 18.16 5.54
CA VAL A 478 -16.43 17.91 5.78
C VAL A 478 -15.70 19.24 5.83
N ASP A 479 -15.11 19.55 6.98
CA ASP A 479 -14.23 20.69 7.16
C ASP A 479 -13.01 20.26 7.97
N LEU A 480 -11.85 20.18 7.30
CA LEU A 480 -10.58 19.81 7.92
C LEU A 480 -10.11 20.82 8.98
N PHE A 481 -10.61 22.06 8.94
CA PHE A 481 -10.16 23.16 9.79
C PHE A 481 -11.15 23.49 10.91
N SER A 482 -12.25 22.74 11.02
CA SER A 482 -13.18 22.82 12.15
C SER A 482 -12.68 22.06 13.38
N ASN A 483 -13.25 22.40 14.55
CA ASN A 483 -13.02 21.67 15.80
C ASN A 483 -13.82 20.36 15.93
N GLN A 484 -14.61 19.99 14.91
CA GLN A 484 -15.42 18.78 14.93
C GLN A 484 -14.62 17.60 14.36
N PRO A 485 -14.56 16.44 15.04
CA PRO A 485 -13.90 15.27 14.48
C PRO A 485 -14.69 14.73 13.29
N ASP A 486 -13.99 14.15 12.31
CA ASP A 486 -14.62 13.39 11.23
C ASP A 486 -15.37 12.19 11.84
N PRO A 487 -16.56 11.84 11.31
CA PRO A 487 -17.42 10.82 11.91
C PRO A 487 -16.90 9.39 11.73
N SER A 488 -15.92 9.16 10.84
CA SER A 488 -15.40 7.84 10.52
C SER A 488 -13.94 7.92 10.09
N ASP A 489 -13.16 6.90 10.48
CA ASP A 489 -11.79 6.67 10.02
C ASP A 489 -11.71 5.73 8.81
N TYR A 490 -12.87 5.29 8.31
CA TYR A 490 -13.03 4.38 7.18
C TYR A 490 -12.20 3.09 7.31
N GLY A 491 -12.08 2.56 8.53
CA GLY A 491 -11.40 1.29 8.81
C GLY A 491 -9.88 1.42 8.95
N LEU A 492 -9.35 2.64 9.09
CA LEU A 492 -7.92 2.84 9.35
C LEU A 492 -7.48 2.15 10.65
N ALA A 493 -8.26 2.23 11.73
CA ALA A 493 -7.95 1.59 13.00
C ALA A 493 -7.81 0.07 12.88
N ASP A 494 -8.67 -0.58 12.09
CA ASP A 494 -8.59 -2.03 11.85
C ASP A 494 -7.34 -2.39 11.04
N ARG A 495 -7.06 -1.64 9.97
CA ARG A 495 -5.84 -1.81 9.16
C ARG A 495 -4.58 -1.65 10.03
N ILE A 496 -4.60 -0.67 10.92
CA ILE A 496 -3.55 -0.44 11.92
C ILE A 496 -3.39 -1.67 12.82
N LYS A 497 -4.49 -2.16 13.41
CA LYS A 497 -4.46 -3.29 14.34
C LYS A 497 -3.95 -4.59 13.72
N GLU A 498 -4.25 -4.82 12.45
CA GLU A 498 -3.85 -6.03 11.72
C GLU A 498 -2.38 -6.02 11.27
N LYS A 499 -1.90 -4.89 10.76
CA LYS A 499 -0.63 -4.83 10.00
C LYS A 499 0.51 -4.14 10.74
N TYR A 500 0.23 -3.35 11.77
CA TYR A 500 1.20 -2.42 12.35
C TYR A 500 1.76 -2.93 13.68
N ARG A 501 2.97 -2.48 14.02
CA ARG A 501 3.60 -2.71 15.32
C ARG A 501 2.66 -2.23 16.42
N LYS A 502 2.55 -3.03 17.48
CA LYS A 502 1.70 -2.72 18.64
C LYS A 502 2.37 -1.77 19.63
N GLU A 503 3.70 -1.72 19.61
CA GLU A 503 4.48 -0.83 20.46
C GLU A 503 4.31 0.62 20.02
N ALA A 504 4.15 1.50 21.00
CA ALA A 504 4.14 2.93 20.76
C ALA A 504 5.52 3.37 20.24
N ASP A 505 5.51 4.23 19.24
CA ASP A 505 6.71 4.78 18.61
C ASP A 505 6.71 6.30 18.80
N PRO A 506 6.85 6.84 20.02
CA PRO A 506 6.76 8.29 20.27
C PRO A 506 7.99 9.03 19.73
N ALA A 507 7.85 10.34 19.49
CA ALA A 507 8.99 11.22 19.24
C ALA A 507 10.03 11.14 20.37
N VAL A 508 11.30 11.14 19.99
CA VAL A 508 12.44 11.14 20.92
C VAL A 508 12.83 12.58 21.21
N ASP A 509 12.84 12.96 22.49
CA ASP A 509 13.44 14.21 22.91
C ASP A 509 14.98 14.09 22.86
N ILE A 510 15.60 14.94 22.04
CA ILE A 510 17.05 14.97 21.86
C ILE A 510 17.66 16.26 22.42
N GLY A 511 16.88 17.06 23.15
CA GLY A 511 17.37 18.23 23.86
C GLY A 511 18.45 17.87 24.90
N PRO A 512 19.45 18.75 25.11
CA PRO A 512 20.51 18.54 26.10
C PRO A 512 20.05 18.70 27.55
#